data_AF-A0A958G583-F1
#
_entry.id   AF-A0A958G583-F1
#
_cell.length_a   1.000
_cell.length_b   1.000
_cell.length_c   1.000
_cell.angle_alpha   90.00
_cell.angle_beta   90.00
_cell.angle_gamma   90.00
#
_symmetry.space_group_name_H-M   'P 1'
#
loop_
_entity.id
_entity.type
_entity.pdbx_description
1 polymer ?
#
loop_
_entity_poly.entity_id
_entity_poly.type
_entity_poly.pdbx_seq_one_letter_code
_entity_poly.pdbx_strand_id
1 'polypeptide(L)' 'MKEYQRYFDLNKAAWNRRTPVHCRSKFYDLEGFKSGKSSLNYIELEEVGEVRGKSLLHLQCHFGQDTLSWARLGAEVTGA' A
#
# COMPACT_ATOMS: atom_id res chain seq x y z
N MET A 1 3.12 20.23 -17.14
CA MET A 1 3.44 18.77 -17.15
C MET A 1 4.83 18.48 -17.74
N LYS A 2 5.17 18.90 -18.97
CA LYS A 2 6.50 18.63 -19.59
C LYS A 2 7.70 19.11 -18.76
N GLU A 3 7.54 20.24 -18.05
CA GLU A 3 8.58 20.82 -17.18
C GLU A 3 9.08 19.89 -16.07
N TYR A 4 8.22 19.00 -15.56
CA TYR A 4 8.56 18.08 -14.47
C TYR A 4 8.87 16.65 -14.94
N GLN A 5 8.95 16.42 -16.25
CA GLN A 5 9.09 15.07 -16.82
C GLN A 5 10.30 14.34 -16.22
N ARG A 6 11.44 15.04 -16.10
CA ARG A 6 12.66 14.49 -15.48
C ARG A 6 12.42 14.01 -14.04
N TYR A 7 11.66 14.77 -13.24
CA TYR A 7 11.39 14.39 -11.86
C TYR A 7 10.45 13.18 -11.78
N PHE A 8 9.43 13.11 -12.64
CA PHE A 8 8.55 11.94 -12.70
C PHE A 8 9.28 10.67 -13.16
N ASP A 9 10.16 10.78 -14.17
CA ASP A 9 10.96 9.65 -14.65
C ASP A 9 11.92 9.15 -13.56
N LEU A 10 12.58 10.08 -12.85
CA LEU A 10 13.46 9.73 -11.74
C LEU A 10 12.70 9.10 -10.57
N ASN A 11 11.52 9.63 -10.22
CA ASN A 11 10.68 9.06 -9.16
C ASN A 11 10.22 7.64 -9.53
N LYS A 12 9.74 7.44 -10.76
CA LYS A 12 9.34 6.12 -11.27
C LYS A 12 10.51 5.13 -11.23
N ALA A 13 11.70 5.56 -11.70
CA ALA A 13 12.90 4.74 -11.66
C ALA A 13 13.31 4.37 -10.22
N ALA A 14 13.20 5.32 -9.28
CA ALA A 14 13.49 5.08 -7.87
C ALA A 14 12.54 4.04 -7.26
N TRP A 15 11.22 4.15 -7.48
CA TRP A 15 10.24 3.17 -7.00
C TRP A 15 10.42 1.79 -7.63
N ASN A 16 10.70 1.72 -8.93
CA ASN A 16 11.00 0.47 -9.62
C ASN A 16 12.23 -0.25 -9.03
N ARG A 17 13.24 0.49 -8.56
CA ARG A 17 14.42 -0.07 -7.91
C ARG A 17 14.16 -0.53 -6.47
N ARG A 18 13.33 0.22 -5.73
CA ARG A 18 13.00 -0.08 -4.32
C ARG A 18 12.12 -1.32 -4.18
N THR A 19 11.13 -1.46 -5.06
CA THR A 19 10.09 -2.50 -4.95
C THR A 19 10.67 -3.92 -4.83
N PRO A 20 11.61 -4.38 -5.67
CA PRO A 20 12.19 -5.72 -5.52
C PRO A 20 12.93 -5.93 -4.20
N VAL A 21 13.60 -4.90 -3.68
CA VAL A 21 14.29 -4.95 -2.38
C VAL A 21 13.27 -5.08 -1.25
N HIS A 22 12.21 -4.29 -1.31
CA HIS A 22 11.12 -4.30 -0.34
C HIS A 22 10.36 -5.63 -0.33
N CYS A 23 10.07 -6.21 -1.49
CA CYS A 23 9.40 -7.52 -1.59
C CYS A 23 10.20 -8.67 -0.95
N ARG A 24 11.53 -8.53 -0.84
CA ARG A 24 12.41 -9.53 -0.21
C ARG A 24 12.79 -9.17 1.23
N SER A 25 12.40 -8.01 1.73
CA SER A 25 12.81 -7.56 3.05
C SER A 25 11.94 -8.18 4.13
N LYS A 26 12.54 -8.44 5.31
CA LYS A 26 11.78 -8.86 6.50
C LYS A 26 10.80 -7.78 6.98
N PHE A 27 11.03 -6.52 6.60
CA PHE A 27 10.21 -5.40 7.04
C PHE A 27 8.78 -5.49 6.49
N TYR A 28 8.63 -5.80 5.19
CA TYR A 28 7.30 -5.93 4.56
C TYR A 28 6.68 -7.31 4.72
N ASP A 29 7.46 -8.31 5.18
CA ASP A 29 6.99 -9.64 5.56
C ASP A 29 5.96 -10.22 4.58
N LEU A 30 6.34 -10.27 3.30
CA LEU A 30 5.40 -10.61 2.21
C LEU A 30 4.80 -12.01 2.39
N GLU A 31 5.58 -12.96 2.93
CA GLU A 31 5.12 -14.31 3.22
C GLU A 31 4.10 -14.31 4.36
N GLY A 32 4.34 -13.59 5.46
CA GLY A 32 3.34 -13.41 6.52
C GLY A 32 2.07 -12.73 6.02
N PHE A 33 2.21 -11.71 5.15
CA PHE A 33 1.06 -11.03 4.54
C PHE A 33 0.21 -11.99 3.68
N LYS A 34 0.87 -12.83 2.86
CA LYS A 34 0.19 -13.87 2.07
C LYS A 34 -0.49 -14.91 2.96
N SER A 35 0.06 -15.22 4.12
CA SER A 35 -0.56 -16.12 5.10
C SER A 35 -1.67 -15.49 5.94
N GLY A 36 -2.08 -14.25 5.62
CA GLY A 36 -3.24 -13.59 6.24
C GLY A 36 -2.91 -12.50 7.25
N LYS A 37 -1.63 -12.25 7.57
CA LYS A 37 -1.23 -11.12 8.41
C LYS A 37 -1.67 -9.80 7.78
N SER A 38 -2.17 -8.88 8.58
CA SER A 38 -2.44 -7.51 8.14
C SER A 38 -1.16 -6.68 8.19
N SER A 39 -0.97 -5.77 7.24
CA SER A 39 0.11 -4.78 7.26
C SER A 39 -0.25 -3.48 7.99
N LEU A 40 -1.54 -3.26 8.30
CA LEU A 40 -2.02 -2.09 9.03
C LEU A 40 -1.55 -2.12 10.48
N ASN A 41 -1.09 -0.98 10.98
CA ASN A 41 -0.74 -0.75 12.38
C ASN A 41 -1.94 -0.31 13.20
N TYR A 42 -1.77 -0.30 14.52
CA TYR A 42 -2.85 0.04 15.46
C TYR A 42 -3.43 1.44 15.20
N ILE A 43 -2.59 2.44 14.91
CA ILE A 43 -3.04 3.82 14.70
C ILE A 43 -3.94 3.95 13.46
N GLU A 44 -3.66 3.20 12.40
CA GLU A 44 -4.48 3.20 11.19
C GLU A 44 -5.87 2.60 11.48
N LEU A 45 -5.91 1.50 12.24
CA LEU A 45 -7.15 0.84 12.63
C LEU A 45 -8.00 1.72 13.57
N GLU A 46 -7.37 2.40 14.53
CA GLU A 46 -8.06 3.27 15.49
C GLU A 46 -8.60 4.55 14.84
N GLU A 47 -7.79 5.23 14.03
CA GLU A 47 -8.15 6.54 13.48
C GLU A 47 -9.11 6.43 12.29
N VAL A 48 -8.97 5.41 11.44
CA VAL A 48 -9.90 5.20 10.30
C VAL A 48 -11.19 4.52 10.75
N GLY A 49 -11.09 3.61 11.73
CA GLY A 49 -12.24 2.91 12.31
C GLY A 49 -12.86 1.85 11.40
N GLU A 50 -14.15 1.56 11.61
CA GLU A 50 -14.89 0.52 10.89
C GLU A 50 -15.12 0.90 9.42
N VAL A 51 -14.71 0.01 8.52
CA VAL A 51 -14.71 0.23 7.05
C VAL A 51 -15.60 -0.73 6.27
N ARG A 52 -16.21 -1.73 6.92
CA ARG A 52 -17.03 -2.74 6.24
C ARG A 52 -18.17 -2.13 5.42
N GLY A 53 -18.21 -2.46 4.14
CA GLY A 53 -19.22 -1.96 3.19
C GLY A 53 -19.07 -0.49 2.81
N LYS A 54 -17.98 0.17 3.20
CA LYS A 54 -17.67 1.55 2.80
C LYS A 54 -16.73 1.55 1.59
N SER A 55 -16.84 2.59 0.77
CA SER A 55 -15.84 2.89 -0.25
C SER A 55 -14.63 3.59 0.37
N LEU A 56 -13.42 3.18 -0.02
CA LEU A 56 -12.16 3.74 0.51
C LEU A 56 -11.17 4.02 -0.62
N LEU A 57 -10.55 5.20 -0.60
CA LEU A 57 -9.44 5.55 -1.49
C LEU A 57 -8.14 5.53 -0.68
N HIS A 58 -7.23 4.62 -1.02
CA HIS A 58 -5.93 4.49 -0.37
C HIS A 58 -4.82 5.05 -1.28
N LEU A 59 -4.34 6.25 -0.96
CA LEU A 59 -3.31 6.96 -1.73
C LEU A 59 -1.89 6.54 -1.33
N GLN A 60 -0.98 6.56 -2.30
CA GLN A 60 0.40 6.10 -2.13
C GLN A 60 0.46 4.63 -1.72
N CYS A 61 -0.34 3.80 -2.38
CA CYS A 61 -0.53 2.41 -2.00
C CYS A 61 0.72 1.51 -2.16
N HIS A 62 1.80 2.03 -2.76
CA HIS A 62 3.04 1.30 -3.01
C HIS A 62 2.78 0.00 -3.80
N PHE A 63 3.08 -1.18 -3.26
CA PHE A 63 2.69 -2.47 -3.86
C PHE A 63 1.47 -3.11 -3.21
N GLY A 64 0.67 -2.33 -2.50
CA GLY A 64 -0.74 -2.61 -2.21
C GLY A 64 -1.05 -3.44 -0.97
N GLN A 65 -0.09 -3.72 -0.08
CA GLN A 65 -0.36 -4.52 1.13
C GLN A 65 -1.45 -3.88 2.00
N ASP A 66 -1.33 -2.59 2.32
CA ASP A 66 -2.31 -1.91 3.18
C ASP A 66 -3.68 -1.79 2.49
N THR A 67 -3.70 -1.51 1.17
CA THR A 67 -4.94 -1.54 0.36
C THR A 67 -5.64 -2.87 0.50
N LEU A 68 -4.91 -3.98 0.33
CA LEU A 68 -5.46 -5.32 0.41
C LEU A 68 -5.84 -5.69 1.85
N SER A 69 -5.15 -5.17 2.86
CA SER A 69 -5.56 -5.29 4.25
C SER A 69 -6.90 -4.59 4.53
N TRP A 70 -7.10 -3.37 4.02
CA TRP A 70 -8.40 -2.69 4.11
C TRP A 70 -9.51 -3.48 3.40
N ALA A 71 -9.21 -4.07 2.23
CA ALA A 71 -10.15 -4.95 1.54
C ALA A 71 -10.54 -6.17 2.39
N ARG A 72 -9.57 -6.80 3.08
CA ARG A 72 -9.82 -7.94 4.01
C ARG A 72 -10.70 -7.54 5.20
N LEU A 73 -10.66 -6.29 5.63
CA LEU A 73 -11.57 -5.75 6.66
C LEU A 73 -12.98 -5.45 6.13
N GLY A 74 -13.19 -5.54 4.81
CA GLY A 74 -14.49 -5.40 4.16
C GLY A 74 -14.72 -4.05 3.49
N ALA A 75 -13.68 -3.24 3.30
CA ALA A 75 -13.78 -2.02 2.50
C ALA A 75 -13.86 -2.33 1.00
N GLU A 76 -14.66 -1.57 0.27
CA GLU A 76 -14.61 -1.47 -1.19
C GLU A 76 -13.51 -0.46 -1.57
N VAL A 77 -12.28 -0.94 -1.64
CA VAL A 77 -11.09 -0.08 -1.67
C VAL A 77 -10.43 0.01 -3.04
N THR A 78 -10.05 1.23 -3.44
CA THR A 78 -9.17 1.50 -4.59
C THR A 78 -7.82 2.02 -4.10
N GLY A 79 -6.73 1.40 -4.55
CA GLY A 79 -5.37 1.90 -4.32
C GLY A 79 -4.89 2.78 -5.47
N ALA A 80 -4.17 3.87 -5.15
CA ALA A 80 -3.56 4.78 -6.13
C ALA A 80 -2.15 5.24 -5.72
#